data_AF-A0A5B2VGS2-F1
#
_entry.id   AF-A0A5B2VGS2-F1
#
_cell.length_a   1.000
_cell.length_b   1.000
_cell.length_c   1.000
_cell.angle_alpha   90.00
_cell.angle_beta   90.00
_cell.angle_gamma   90.00
#
_symmetry.space_group_name_H-M   'P 1'
#
loop_
_entity.id
_entity.type
_entity.pdbx_description
1 polymer ?
#
loop_
_entity_poly.entity_id
_entity_poly.type
_entity_poly.pdbx_seq_one_letter_code
_entity_poly.pdbx_strand_id
1 'polypeptide(L)'
;MGRFSTRSRYDVGLAEVVELAITCEDCGKASTWNSQRIRHEYDRGFRTVPQVWQRLYCSYCKNRERSQGRNIQIKPKLRSRGRIKPENGHGQE
;
A
#
# COMPACT_ATOMS: atom_id res chain seq x y z
N MET A 1 -30.38 -16.23 -7.13
CA MET A 1 -29.18 -16.57 -7.91
C MET A 1 -28.04 -15.68 -7.47
N GLY A 2 -27.11 -16.22 -6.68
CA GLY A 2 -26.03 -15.45 -6.06
C GLY A 2 -25.02 -14.96 -7.08
N ARG A 3 -24.74 -13.65 -7.10
CA ARG A 3 -23.66 -13.06 -7.89
C ARG A 3 -22.32 -13.48 -7.27
N PHE A 4 -21.77 -14.59 -7.76
CA PHE A 4 -20.38 -14.94 -7.51
C PHE A 4 -19.51 -13.97 -8.31
N SER A 5 -19.27 -12.78 -7.75
CA SER A 5 -18.19 -11.91 -8.22
C SER A 5 -16.89 -12.69 -8.06
N THR A 6 -16.28 -13.00 -9.20
CA THR A 6 -14.97 -13.60 -9.35
C THR A 6 -13.96 -12.81 -8.53
N ARG A 7 -13.70 -13.29 -7.31
CA ARG A 7 -12.78 -12.67 -6.36
C ARG A 7 -11.36 -12.89 -6.88
N SER A 8 -10.92 -11.98 -7.74
CA SER A 8 -9.59 -11.96 -8.33
C SER A 8 -8.57 -11.99 -7.19
N ARG A 9 -7.60 -12.92 -7.23
CA ARG A 9 -6.64 -13.14 -6.14
C ARG A 9 -5.69 -11.96 -5.87
N TYR A 10 -5.80 -10.89 -6.66
CA TYR A 10 -5.03 -9.65 -6.53
C TYR A 10 -5.88 -8.46 -6.04
N ASP A 11 -7.15 -8.69 -5.71
CA ASP A 11 -8.06 -7.69 -5.15
C ASP A 11 -7.84 -7.58 -3.63
N VAL A 12 -6.63 -7.14 -3.24
CA VAL A 12 -6.38 -6.80 -1.83
C VAL A 12 -7.25 -5.61 -1.50
N GLY A 13 -8.32 -5.89 -0.74
CA GLY A 13 -9.28 -4.89 -0.31
C GLY A 13 -8.58 -3.87 0.56
N LEU A 14 -8.70 -2.60 0.21
CA LEU A 14 -8.07 -1.50 0.94
C LEU A 14 -8.53 -1.49 2.41
N ALA A 15 -9.73 -2.01 2.69
CA ALA A 15 -10.30 -2.18 4.03
C ALA A 15 -9.50 -3.13 4.96
N GLU A 16 -8.74 -4.08 4.39
CA GLU A 16 -7.92 -5.05 5.17
C GLU A 16 -6.51 -4.54 5.45
N VAL A 17 -6.12 -3.44 4.79
CA VAL A 17 -4.81 -2.82 4.91
C VAL A 17 -4.78 -1.92 6.13
N VAL A 18 -3.81 -2.12 7.02
CA VAL A 18 -3.63 -1.28 8.21
C VAL A 18 -2.64 -0.15 7.99
N GLU A 19 -1.71 -0.37 7.08
CA GLU A 19 -0.65 0.57 6.76
C GLU A 19 -0.23 0.38 5.29
N LEU A 20 -0.02 1.48 4.58
CA LEU A 20 0.41 1.48 3.19
C LEU A 20 1.72 2.25 3.11
N ALA A 21 2.83 1.54 2.90
CA ALA A 21 4.13 2.17 2.70
C ALA A 21 4.30 2.50 1.21
N ILE A 22 4.55 3.77 0.90
CA ILE A 22 4.66 4.31 -0.46
C ILE A 22 6.06 4.91 -0.59
N THR A 23 6.87 4.40 -1.50
CA THR A 23 8.23 4.90 -1.74
C THR A 23 8.36 5.33 -3.18
N CYS A 24 8.84 6.53 -3.44
CA CYS A 24 9.17 6.97 -4.78
C CYS A 24 10.57 6.50 -5.15
N GLU A 25 10.70 5.72 -6.22
CA GLU A 25 12.00 5.20 -6.67
C GLU A 25 12.84 6.28 -7.39
N ASP A 26 12.19 7.33 -7.88
CA ASP A 26 12.86 8.44 -8.58
C ASP A 26 13.63 9.38 -7.64
N CYS A 27 13.08 9.63 -6.44
CA CYS A 27 13.68 10.55 -5.46
C CYS A 27 14.00 9.91 -4.11
N GLY A 28 13.67 8.62 -3.92
CA GLY A 28 13.85 7.88 -2.66
C GLY A 28 12.86 8.27 -1.56
N LYS A 29 11.88 9.14 -1.83
CA LYS A 29 10.99 9.67 -0.79
C LYS A 29 9.97 8.62 -0.36
N ALA A 30 10.01 8.25 0.91
CA ALA A 30 9.04 7.35 1.52
C ALA A 30 7.90 8.13 2.21
N SER A 31 6.70 7.57 2.20
CA SER A 31 5.51 8.09 2.84
C SER A 31 4.65 6.92 3.30
N THR A 32 4.17 6.98 4.53
CA THR A 32 3.37 5.92 5.11
C THR A 32 1.95 6.41 5.32
N TRP A 33 0.95 5.67 4.82
CA TRP A 33 -0.44 5.93 5.15
C TRP A 33 -0.87 5.03 6.29
N ASN A 34 -1.41 5.64 7.33
CA ASN A 34 -2.02 4.94 8.44
C ASN A 34 -3.45 4.49 8.07
N SER A 35 -4.01 3.63 8.92
CA SER A 35 -5.36 3.10 8.77
C SER A 35 -6.46 4.18 8.66
N GLN A 36 -6.29 5.34 9.30
CA GLN A 36 -7.25 6.45 9.19
C GLN A 36 -7.28 7.01 7.77
N ARG A 37 -6.11 7.27 7.18
CA ARG A 37 -5.99 7.78 5.80
C ARG A 37 -6.45 6.76 4.78
N ILE A 38 -6.13 5.48 5.00
CA ILE A 38 -6.60 4.37 4.17
C ILE A 38 -8.14 4.29 4.18
N ARG A 39 -8.77 4.39 5.36
CA ARG A 39 -10.23 4.44 5.48
C ARG A 39 -10.85 5.65 4.81
N HIS A 40 -10.20 6.82 4.92
CA HIS A 40 -10.67 8.03 4.25
C HIS A 40 -10.70 7.84 2.71
N GLU A 41 -9.66 7.27 2.12
CA GLU A 41 -9.65 6.97 0.68
C GLU A 41 -10.66 5.87 0.34
N TYR A 42 -10.84 4.88 1.21
CA TYR A 42 -11.89 3.87 1.03
C TYR A 42 -13.29 4.50 0.96
N ASP A 43 -13.59 5.44 1.84
CA ASP A 43 -14.87 6.18 1.87
C ASP A 43 -15.09 7.00 0.59
N ARG A 44 -14.02 7.61 0.06
CA ARG A 44 -14.03 8.32 -1.24
C ARG A 44 -14.28 7.43 -2.46
N GLY A 45 -14.32 6.11 -2.29
CA GLY A 45 -14.65 5.15 -3.34
C GLY A 45 -13.52 4.21 -3.75
N PHE A 46 -12.31 4.36 -3.20
CA PHE A 46 -11.18 3.48 -3.53
C PHE A 46 -11.30 2.15 -2.79
N ARG A 47 -11.78 1.11 -3.47
CA ARG A 47 -11.99 -0.21 -2.84
C ARG A 47 -10.72 -1.05 -2.74
N THR A 48 -9.73 -0.81 -3.62
CA THR A 48 -8.57 -1.69 -3.78
C THR A 48 -7.26 -0.91 -3.83
N VAL A 49 -6.16 -1.53 -3.39
CA VAL A 49 -4.82 -0.92 -3.43
C VAL A 49 -4.41 -0.49 -4.86
N PRO A 50 -4.64 -1.28 -5.93
CA PRO A 50 -4.31 -0.86 -7.29
C PRO A 50 -5.02 0.42 -7.73
N GLN A 51 -6.28 0.64 -7.33
CA GLN A 51 -6.99 1.89 -7.68
C GLN A 51 -6.34 3.11 -7.02
N VAL A 52 -5.87 2.95 -5.78
CA VAL A 52 -5.11 4.00 -5.08
C VAL A 52 -3.76 4.24 -5.78
N TRP A 53 -3.05 3.18 -6.15
CA TRP A 53 -1.77 3.27 -6.85
C TRP A 53 -1.86 4.07 -8.15
N GLN A 54 -2.90 3.85 -8.96
CA GLN A 54 -3.14 4.58 -10.21
C GLN A 54 -3.28 6.10 -10.02
N ARG A 55 -3.72 6.54 -8.84
CA ARG A 55 -3.92 7.96 -8.53
C ARG A 55 -2.76 8.58 -7.76
N LEU A 56 -1.95 7.76 -7.09
CA LEU A 56 -0.81 8.22 -6.32
C LEU A 56 0.34 8.67 -7.24
N TYR A 57 1.01 9.74 -6.84
CA TYR A 57 2.23 10.21 -7.47
C TYR A 57 3.08 10.96 -6.45
N CYS A 58 4.39 10.99 -6.67
CA CYS A 58 5.30 11.80 -5.89
C CYS A 58 5.16 13.27 -6.28
N SER A 59 4.47 14.06 -5.44
CA SER A 59 4.32 15.51 -5.65
C SER A 59 5.67 16.23 -5.70
N TYR A 60 6.68 15.72 -5.01
CA TYR A 60 8.02 16.30 -5.03
C TYR A 60 8.70 16.18 -6.40
N CYS A 61 8.65 15.00 -7.03
CA CYS A 61 9.16 14.82 -8.40
C CYS A 61 8.35 15.63 -9.40
N LYS A 62 7.02 15.64 -9.26
CA LYS A 62 6.13 16.39 -10.15
C LYS A 62 6.42 17.90 -10.11
N ASN A 63 6.62 18.47 -8.92
CA ASN A 63 6.87 19.91 -8.75
C ASN A 63 8.28 20.34 -9.19
N ARG A 64 9.24 19.41 -9.26
CA ARG A 64 10.61 19.69 -9.72
C ARG A 64 10.85 19.31 -11.18
N GLU A 65 9.81 18.88 -11.90
CA GLU A 65 9.87 18.45 -13.31
C GLU A 65 10.92 17.38 -13.62
N ARG A 66 11.50 16.73 -12.60
CA ARG A 66 12.49 15.64 -12.78
C ARG A 66 11.87 14.44 -13.47
N SER A 67 10.61 14.16 -13.13
CA SER A 67 9.84 12.99 -13.56
C SER A 67 8.35 13.21 -13.34
N GLN A 68 7.50 12.41 -13.99
CA GLN A 68 6.05 12.40 -13.75
C GLN A 68 5.67 11.97 -12.31
N GLY A 69 6.64 11.55 -11.48
CA GLY A 69 6.42 11.11 -10.11
C GLY A 69 5.61 9.82 -9.99
N ARG A 70 5.43 9.09 -11.10
CA ARG A 70 4.67 7.83 -11.16
C ARG A 70 5.49 6.59 -10.80
N ASN A 71 6.82 6.73 -10.73
CA ASN A 71 7.68 5.65 -10.27
C ASN A 71 7.61 5.53 -8.74
N ILE A 72 6.49 4.97 -8.26
CA ILE A 72 6.20 4.76 -6.84
C ILE A 72 5.93 3.28 -6.58
N GLN A 73 6.62 2.76 -5.58
CA GLN A 73 6.43 1.43 -5.04
C GLN A 73 5.47 1.50 -3.87
N ILE A 74 4.45 0.64 -3.85
CA ILE A 74 3.51 0.53 -2.74
C ILE A 74 3.60 -0.85 -2.10
N LYS A 75 3.73 -0.88 -0.77
CA LYS A 75 3.76 -2.09 0.04
C LYS A 75 2.60 -2.05 1.05
N PRO A 76 1.48 -2.73 0.79
CA PRO A 76 0.39 -2.84 1.75
C PRO A 76 0.76 -3.79 2.87
N LYS A 77 0.63 -3.31 4.10
CA LYS A 77 0.74 -4.10 5.31
C LYS A 77 -0.66 -4.50 5.73
N LEU A 78 -0.94 -5.78 5.58
CA LEU A 78 -2.18 -6.37 6.06
C LEU A 78 -2.11 -6.55 7.56
N ARG A 79 -3.28 -6.50 8.22
CA ARG A 79 -3.37 -6.88 9.63
C ARG A 79 -3.03 -8.36 9.73
N SER A 80 -1.80 -8.69 10.08
CA SER A 80 -1.40 -10.07 10.33
C SER A 80 -2.31 -10.63 11.42
N ARG A 81 -3.25 -11.51 11.06
CA ARG A 81 -3.80 -12.46 12.03
C ARG A 81 -2.58 -13.21 12.56
N GLY A 82 -2.30 -13.02 13.84
CA GLY A 82 -0.99 -13.26 14.45
C GLY A 82 -0.23 -14.47 13.92
N ARG A 83 0.98 -14.22 13.42
CA ARG A 83 2.12 -15.11 13.64
C ARG A 83 3.35 -14.23 13.75
N ILE A 84 3.53 -13.67 14.93
CA ILE A 84 4.87 -13.32 15.40
C ILE A 84 5.59 -14.66 15.43
N LYS A 85 6.43 -14.96 14.43
CA LYS A 85 7.52 -15.92 14.65
C LYS A 85 8.64 -15.04 15.19
N PRO A 86 8.93 -15.07 16.50
CA PRO A 86 10.16 -14.45 16.97
C PRO A 86 11.33 -15.11 16.23
N GLU A 87 12.21 -14.25 15.75
CA GLU A 87 13.63 -14.53 15.60
C GLU A 87 14.12 -15.55 16.65
N ASN A 88 14.65 -16.68 16.18
CA ASN A 88 15.62 -17.44 16.95
C ASN A 88 16.85 -17.55 16.06
N GLY A 89 17.61 -16.46 15.98
CA GLY A 89 19.03 -16.52 15.72
C GLY A 89 19.71 -16.90 17.03
N HIS A 90 19.87 -18.20 17.29
CA HIS A 90 20.80 -18.67 18.30
C HIS A 90 22.08 -19.06 17.56
N GLY A 91 22.96 -18.09 17.41
CA GLY A 91 24.31 -18.27 16.91
C GLY A 91 25.20 -17.31 17.67
N GLN A 92 25.88 -17.84 18.69
CA GLN A 92 27.08 -17.33 19.36
C GLN A 92 27.46 -18.45 20.35
N GLU A 93 28.35 -19.34 19.94
CA GLU A 93 29.82 -19.32 20.18
C GLU A 93 30.18 -20.00 21.50
#